data_AF-A0A3M2DM41-F1
#
_entry.id   AF-A0A3M2DM41-F1
#
_cell.length_a   1.000
_cell.length_b   1.000
_cell.length_c   1.000
_cell.angle_alpha   90.00
_cell.angle_beta   90.00
_cell.angle_gamma   90.00
#
_symmetry.space_group_name_H-M   'P 1'
#
loop_
_entity.id
_entity.type
_entity.pdbx_description
1 polymer ?
#
loop_
_entity_poly.entity_id
_entity_poly.type
_entity_poly.pdbx_seq_one_letter_code
_entity_poly.pdbx_strand_id
1 'polypeptide(L)'
;MSATATHAGGHAAVADAEPLVLGDPSYTKVTADIAAPLERRAGIGWWIAFLLSATALGIGVVCAWITIATGIGTWGINRTVGWGFAITNFVFWVGIGHAGTLISAILLLLRQRWRTSIARAAEAMTIFAVICAGLFPIMHMGRPWYAYWFMPYPNTRGSLWQNFRSPLLWDMFAISTYFTVSLLFWYVGLIPDFGTMRDRARGLKKKIYGWLSLGWNGSARTWQRYEKASLMLASLATPLVVSVHTVVSFDFATSVIPGWHTTIFPPYFVAGAVFSGFAMVITLLTITRKVMGLEAYITDRHLELMSKVLLLTGMIVGFAYTTELFIAWYSGNPYEQFTFMNRAFGPYAWAYWLMFSCNVFVPQIFWFKRFRRSVPVLFVASLLVNVGMWFERFNIVVTSLHRDYLPSSWSMYAPSLIEVGIFIGSFGLFFTAYLLFTRVAPVVAFHEVKHTLAQQREDAHHE
;
A
#
# COMPACT_ATOMS: atom_id res chain seq x y z
N MET A 1 -11.41 55.70 -11.82
CA MET A 1 -11.01 54.70 -12.84
C MET A 1 -10.86 53.37 -12.13
N SER A 2 -11.78 52.46 -12.45
CA SER A 2 -11.92 51.12 -11.87
C SER A 2 -10.94 50.14 -12.52
N ALA A 3 -10.37 49.25 -11.72
CA ALA A 3 -9.81 47.98 -12.18
C ALA A 3 -9.90 46.96 -11.03
N THR A 4 -11.11 46.46 -10.80
CA THR A 4 -11.37 45.17 -10.15
C THR A 4 -10.90 44.06 -11.08
N ALA A 5 -9.75 43.46 -10.80
CA ALA A 5 -9.32 42.22 -11.43
C ALA A 5 -9.98 41.04 -10.72
N THR A 6 -11.13 40.60 -11.24
CA THR A 6 -11.73 39.31 -10.91
C THR A 6 -10.82 38.20 -11.43
N HIS A 7 -10.20 37.44 -10.52
CA HIS A 7 -9.55 36.16 -10.83
C HIS A 7 -10.62 35.12 -11.18
N ALA A 8 -11.11 35.17 -12.42
CA ALA A 8 -11.85 34.09 -13.06
C ALA A 8 -10.83 33.18 -13.77
N GLY A 9 -10.39 32.12 -13.10
CA GLY A 9 -9.41 31.19 -13.66
C GLY A 9 -9.32 29.91 -12.84
N GLY A 10 -10.26 28.99 -13.06
CA GLY A 10 -10.25 27.68 -12.42
C GLY A 10 -11.57 26.90 -12.43
N HIS A 11 -12.69 27.49 -12.86
CA HIS A 11 -13.99 26.81 -12.95
C HIS A 11 -14.32 26.41 -14.39
N ALA A 12 -13.53 25.51 -14.95
CA ALA A 12 -14.06 24.61 -15.96
C ALA A 12 -14.61 23.39 -15.20
N ALA A 13 -15.78 23.54 -14.58
CA ALA A 13 -16.56 22.39 -14.14
C ALA A 13 -16.86 21.57 -15.39
N VAL A 14 -16.38 20.32 -15.42
CA VAL A 14 -16.76 19.39 -16.48
C VAL A 14 -18.24 19.08 -16.22
N ALA A 15 -19.13 19.77 -16.96
CA ALA A 15 -20.59 19.77 -16.79
C ALA A 15 -21.30 18.41 -17.03
N ASP A 16 -20.53 17.32 -17.14
CA ASP A 16 -21.01 15.94 -17.39
C ASP A 16 -20.47 14.93 -16.37
N ALA A 17 -19.90 15.42 -15.27
CA ALA A 17 -19.18 14.59 -14.32
C ALA A 17 -20.11 13.96 -13.27
N GLU A 18 -20.59 12.72 -13.53
CA GLU A 18 -21.42 11.90 -12.61
C GLU A 18 -21.13 12.14 -11.11
N PRO A 19 -22.13 12.39 -10.25
CA PRO A 19 -21.91 12.82 -8.88
C PRO A 19 -21.01 11.87 -8.06
N LEU A 20 -20.14 12.43 -7.22
CA LEU A 20 -19.26 11.66 -6.34
C LEU A 20 -20.01 11.15 -5.10
N VAL A 21 -21.04 11.87 -4.66
CA VAL A 21 -21.95 11.44 -3.59
C VAL A 21 -23.35 11.27 -4.18
N LEU A 22 -23.91 10.06 -4.06
CA LEU A 22 -25.21 9.72 -4.65
C LEU A 22 -26.38 10.11 -3.74
N GLY A 23 -27.47 10.57 -4.36
CA GLY A 23 -28.76 10.83 -3.69
C GLY A 23 -28.82 12.09 -2.85
N ASP A 24 -27.88 13.03 -3.03
CA ASP A 24 -27.80 14.34 -2.37
C ASP A 24 -28.21 14.33 -0.87
N PRO A 25 -27.53 13.52 -0.03
CA PRO A 25 -27.91 13.37 1.38
C PRO A 25 -27.69 14.68 2.16
N SER A 26 -28.50 14.94 3.19
CA SER A 26 -28.20 16.03 4.13
C SER A 26 -26.89 15.76 4.90
N TYR A 27 -26.20 16.81 5.38
CA TYR A 27 -24.95 16.64 6.16
C TYR A 27 -25.15 15.77 7.42
N THR A 28 -26.35 15.80 8.01
CA THR A 28 -26.73 14.93 9.12
C THR A 28 -26.82 13.47 8.68
N LYS A 29 -27.42 13.21 7.51
CA LYS A 29 -27.49 11.86 6.93
C LYS A 29 -26.11 11.31 6.59
N VAL A 30 -25.21 12.12 6.00
CA VAL A 30 -23.80 11.74 5.78
C VAL A 30 -23.13 11.27 7.07
N THR A 31 -23.33 12.03 8.14
CA THR A 31 -22.76 11.68 9.46
C THR A 31 -23.37 10.40 10.01
N ALA A 32 -24.69 10.24 9.92
CA ALA A 32 -25.40 9.07 10.41
C ALA A 32 -24.99 7.80 9.66
N ASP A 33 -24.89 7.85 8.34
CA ASP A 33 -24.55 6.69 7.50
C ASP A 33 -23.11 6.22 7.74
N ILE A 34 -22.16 7.15 7.83
CA ILE A 34 -20.74 6.81 8.09
C ILE A 34 -20.54 6.33 9.53
N ALA A 35 -21.27 6.89 10.51
CA ALA A 35 -21.18 6.47 11.91
C ALA A 35 -21.95 5.18 12.22
N ALA A 36 -23.00 4.87 11.45
CA ALA A 36 -23.90 3.74 11.72
C ALA A 36 -23.17 2.38 11.85
N PRO A 37 -22.19 2.03 10.98
CA PRO A 37 -21.41 0.82 11.17
C PRO A 37 -20.72 0.80 12.53
N LEU A 38 -20.09 1.89 12.99
CA LEU A 38 -19.36 1.98 14.26
C LEU A 38 -20.29 1.91 15.50
N GLU A 39 -21.49 2.45 15.39
CA GLU A 39 -22.48 2.47 16.48
C GLU A 39 -23.18 1.12 16.66
N ARG A 40 -23.40 0.37 15.57
CA ARG A 40 -24.04 -0.97 15.60
C ARG A 40 -23.12 -2.02 16.23
N ARG A 41 -23.70 -3.11 16.73
CA ARG A 41 -22.93 -4.30 17.16
C ARG A 41 -22.32 -5.00 15.93
N ALA A 42 -21.17 -5.64 16.13
CA ALA A 42 -20.54 -6.41 15.06
C ALA A 42 -21.44 -7.59 14.66
N GLY A 43 -21.72 -7.73 13.37
CA GLY A 43 -22.48 -8.87 12.85
C GLY A 43 -21.68 -10.17 12.90
N ILE A 44 -22.36 -11.29 12.71
CA ILE A 44 -21.75 -12.63 12.70
C ILE A 44 -20.65 -12.72 11.63
N GLY A 45 -20.87 -12.15 10.44
CA GLY A 45 -19.87 -12.15 9.37
C GLY A 45 -18.56 -11.44 9.74
N TRP A 46 -18.62 -10.37 10.53
CA TRP A 46 -17.41 -9.70 11.04
C TRP A 46 -16.66 -10.60 12.02
N TRP A 47 -17.36 -11.27 12.92
CA TRP A 47 -16.74 -12.21 13.87
C TRP A 47 -16.11 -13.42 13.18
N ILE A 48 -16.77 -13.98 12.16
CA ILE A 48 -16.20 -15.06 11.35
C ILE A 48 -14.91 -14.59 10.67
N ALA A 49 -14.95 -13.43 10.01
CA ALA A 49 -13.77 -12.87 9.35
C ALA A 49 -12.63 -12.57 10.34
N PHE A 50 -12.97 -12.02 11.51
CA PHE A 50 -12.00 -11.72 12.57
C PHE A 50 -11.38 -12.97 13.16
N LEU A 51 -12.18 -14.02 13.40
CA LEU A 51 -11.66 -15.30 13.91
C LEU A 51 -10.76 -15.96 12.87
N LEU A 52 -11.15 -15.99 11.60
CA LEU A 52 -10.31 -16.52 10.52
C LEU A 52 -8.98 -15.76 10.39
N SER A 53 -9.02 -14.41 10.42
CA SER A 53 -7.80 -13.61 10.35
C SER A 53 -6.93 -13.77 11.60
N ALA A 54 -7.53 -13.87 12.78
CA ALA A 54 -6.82 -14.09 14.04
C ALA A 54 -6.20 -15.50 14.10
N THR A 55 -6.87 -16.53 13.57
CA THR A 55 -6.30 -17.88 13.45
C THR A 55 -5.12 -17.90 12.48
N ALA A 56 -5.24 -17.25 11.32
CA ALA A 56 -4.12 -17.10 10.39
C ALA A 56 -2.93 -16.38 11.03
N LEU A 57 -3.19 -15.29 11.77
CA LEU A 57 -2.17 -14.60 12.57
C LEU A 57 -1.53 -15.53 13.60
N GLY A 58 -2.32 -16.33 14.31
CA GLY A 58 -1.84 -17.32 15.27
C GLY A 58 -0.88 -18.34 14.65
N ILE A 59 -1.21 -18.85 13.46
CA ILE A 59 -0.31 -19.74 12.68
C ILE A 59 1.02 -19.01 12.39
N GLY A 60 0.95 -17.76 11.94
CA GLY A 60 2.12 -16.92 11.70
C GLY A 60 3.01 -16.75 12.93
N VAL A 61 2.40 -16.46 14.09
CA VAL A 61 3.12 -16.29 15.36
C VAL A 61 3.81 -17.59 15.78
N VAL A 62 3.16 -18.74 15.61
CA VAL A 62 3.78 -20.05 15.91
C VAL A 62 4.96 -20.32 14.98
N CYS A 63 4.82 -20.09 13.66
CA CYS A 63 5.90 -20.28 12.70
C CYS A 63 7.08 -19.30 12.95
N ALA A 64 6.77 -18.05 13.32
CA ALA A 64 7.76 -17.07 13.71
C ALA A 64 8.52 -17.49 14.99
N TRP A 65 7.79 -17.97 16.00
CA TRP A 65 8.37 -18.49 17.23
C TRP A 65 9.32 -19.67 16.97
N ILE A 66 8.89 -20.64 16.14
CA ILE A 66 9.74 -21.77 15.73
C ILE A 66 11.02 -21.24 15.09
N THR A 67 10.91 -20.33 14.12
CA THR A 67 12.08 -19.73 13.44
C THR A 67 13.07 -19.10 14.41
N ILE A 68 12.59 -18.32 15.39
CA ILE A 68 13.46 -17.67 16.37
C ILE A 68 14.08 -18.68 17.33
N ALA A 69 13.32 -19.69 17.77
CA ALA A 69 13.75 -20.68 18.75
C ALA A 69 14.76 -21.70 18.19
N THR A 70 14.56 -22.15 16.94
CA THR A 70 15.42 -23.18 16.31
C THR A 70 16.45 -22.59 15.36
N GLY A 71 16.19 -21.40 14.81
CA GLY A 71 17.06 -20.71 13.86
C GLY A 71 16.53 -20.69 12.42
N ILE A 72 17.19 -19.85 11.61
CA ILE A 72 16.79 -19.54 10.22
C ILE A 72 16.90 -20.74 9.26
N GLY A 73 17.66 -21.78 9.64
CA GLY A 73 17.81 -23.01 8.83
C GLY A 73 16.52 -23.83 8.69
N THR A 74 15.44 -23.43 9.37
CA THR A 74 14.08 -23.98 9.17
C THR A 74 13.40 -23.47 7.90
N TRP A 75 13.95 -22.44 7.27
CA TRP A 75 13.49 -21.91 5.99
C TRP A 75 14.11 -22.70 4.83
N GLY A 76 13.49 -22.63 3.65
CA GLY A 76 13.97 -23.27 2.43
C GLY A 76 15.12 -22.54 1.74
N ILE A 77 15.62 -21.44 2.34
CA ILE A 77 16.80 -20.73 1.84
C ILE A 77 18.04 -21.62 1.90
N ASN A 78 19.00 -21.36 1.03
CA ASN A 78 20.23 -22.13 0.97
C ASN A 78 21.44 -21.21 0.79
N ARG A 79 22.64 -21.78 0.71
CA ARG A 79 23.89 -21.02 0.59
C ARG A 79 23.98 -20.16 -0.68
N THR A 80 23.26 -20.53 -1.74
CA THR A 80 23.20 -19.80 -3.01
C THR A 80 22.05 -18.80 -2.98
N VAL A 81 20.84 -19.28 -2.67
CA VAL A 81 19.62 -18.48 -2.56
C VAL A 81 19.43 -18.11 -1.10
N GLY A 82 20.17 -17.09 -0.66
CA GLY A 82 20.12 -16.57 0.71
C GLY A 82 18.86 -15.75 1.02
N TRP A 83 18.17 -15.27 -0.02
CA TRP A 83 16.90 -14.54 0.07
C TRP A 83 15.82 -15.23 -0.76
N GLY A 84 14.66 -15.43 -0.14
CA GLY A 84 13.50 -16.07 -0.75
C GLY A 84 12.20 -15.38 -0.36
N PHE A 85 11.29 -16.10 0.29
CA PHE A 85 9.96 -15.61 0.67
C PHE A 85 10.00 -14.38 1.57
N ALA A 86 10.92 -14.30 2.53
CA ALA A 86 10.94 -13.18 3.48
C ALA A 86 11.13 -11.82 2.79
N ILE A 87 12.16 -11.67 1.94
CA ILE A 87 12.37 -10.41 1.22
C ILE A 87 11.31 -10.19 0.14
N THR A 88 10.82 -11.26 -0.50
CA THR A 88 9.72 -11.18 -1.46
C THR A 88 8.47 -10.56 -0.82
N ASN A 89 8.11 -11.06 0.36
CA ASN A 89 6.95 -10.60 1.13
C ASN A 89 7.18 -9.20 1.70
N PHE A 90 8.40 -8.89 2.15
CA PHE A 90 8.80 -7.57 2.58
C PHE A 90 8.51 -6.51 1.50
N VAL A 91 9.10 -6.68 0.30
CA VAL A 91 8.92 -5.72 -0.80
C VAL A 91 7.47 -5.68 -1.28
N PHE A 92 6.77 -6.83 -1.25
CA PHE A 92 5.33 -6.89 -1.55
C PHE A 92 4.49 -6.05 -0.59
N TRP A 93 4.70 -6.18 0.72
CA TRP A 93 3.96 -5.43 1.73
C TRP A 93 4.31 -3.93 1.73
N VAL A 94 5.59 -3.58 1.55
CA VAL A 94 6.00 -2.18 1.36
C VAL A 94 5.31 -1.61 0.11
N GLY A 95 5.32 -2.36 -1.00
CA GLY A 95 4.65 -2.00 -2.25
C GLY A 95 3.16 -1.72 -2.07
N ILE A 96 2.42 -2.61 -1.41
CA ILE A 96 1.00 -2.40 -1.06
C ILE A 96 0.81 -1.12 -0.25
N GLY A 97 1.72 -0.86 0.70
CA GLY A 97 1.66 0.30 1.57
C GLY A 97 1.65 1.63 0.81
N HIS A 98 2.34 1.72 -0.32
CA HIS A 98 2.54 3.00 -1.03
C HIS A 98 1.27 3.60 -1.65
N ALA A 99 0.31 2.79 -2.08
CA ALA A 99 -0.89 3.34 -2.73
C ALA A 99 -1.74 4.18 -1.79
N GLY A 100 -1.81 3.86 -0.49
CA GLY A 100 -2.60 4.62 0.46
C GLY A 100 -2.10 6.05 0.63
N THR A 101 -0.79 6.21 0.84
CA THR A 101 -0.14 7.51 0.88
C THR A 101 -0.17 8.24 -0.46
N LEU A 102 -0.17 7.53 -1.59
CA LEU A 102 -0.35 8.17 -2.89
C LEU A 102 -1.76 8.77 -3.02
N ILE A 103 -2.79 7.98 -2.69
CA ILE A 103 -4.19 8.42 -2.72
C ILE A 103 -4.41 9.60 -1.78
N SER A 104 -3.80 9.62 -0.62
CA SER A 104 -4.04 10.68 0.36
C SER A 104 -3.15 11.91 0.19
N ALA A 105 -1.90 11.76 -0.27
CA ALA A 105 -0.98 12.88 -0.46
C ALA A 105 -0.97 13.40 -1.91
N ILE A 106 -0.67 12.57 -2.90
CA ILE A 106 -0.53 13.02 -4.30
C ILE A 106 -1.86 13.53 -4.86
N LEU A 107 -2.95 12.81 -4.63
CA LEU A 107 -4.26 13.28 -5.10
C LEU A 107 -4.73 14.53 -4.34
N LEU A 108 -4.30 14.74 -3.09
CA LEU A 108 -4.54 16.00 -2.38
C LEU A 108 -3.80 17.17 -3.04
N LEU A 109 -2.51 16.98 -3.39
CA LEU A 109 -1.72 17.99 -4.10
C LEU A 109 -2.29 18.30 -5.48
N LEU A 110 -2.79 17.28 -6.18
CA LEU A 110 -3.50 17.43 -7.46
C LEU A 110 -4.96 17.90 -7.32
N ARG A 111 -5.39 18.23 -6.10
CA ARG A 111 -6.74 18.71 -5.75
C ARG A 111 -7.87 17.83 -6.31
N GLN A 112 -7.65 16.52 -6.38
CA GLN A 112 -8.61 15.56 -6.90
C GLN A 112 -9.68 15.26 -5.85
N ARG A 113 -10.92 15.67 -6.12
CA ARG A 113 -12.04 15.56 -5.16
C ARG A 113 -12.48 14.12 -4.87
N TRP A 114 -12.30 13.18 -5.80
CA TRP A 114 -12.72 11.78 -5.64
C TRP A 114 -11.91 11.00 -4.60
N ARG A 115 -10.78 11.53 -4.10
CA ARG A 115 -10.00 10.84 -3.05
C ARG A 115 -10.74 10.81 -1.71
N THR A 116 -11.66 11.73 -1.45
CA THR A 116 -12.18 12.01 -0.10
C THR A 116 -12.95 10.84 0.51
N SER A 117 -13.64 10.07 -0.32
CA SER A 117 -14.37 8.87 0.11
C SER A 117 -13.47 7.65 0.35
N ILE A 118 -12.21 7.68 -0.08
CA ILE A 118 -11.31 6.51 -0.08
C ILE A 118 -10.03 6.73 0.73
N ALA A 119 -9.63 7.97 0.98
CA ALA A 119 -8.35 8.33 1.56
C ALA A 119 -8.11 7.64 2.91
N ARG A 120 -9.10 7.66 3.81
CA ARG A 120 -8.94 7.10 5.16
C ARG A 120 -8.73 5.58 5.17
N ALA A 121 -9.49 4.86 4.36
CA ALA A 121 -9.35 3.42 4.20
C ALA A 121 -7.98 3.06 3.59
N ALA A 122 -7.52 3.87 2.63
CA ALA A 122 -6.25 3.67 1.96
C ALA A 122 -5.06 3.98 2.90
N GLU A 123 -5.13 5.07 3.67
CA GLU A 123 -4.13 5.39 4.70
C GLU A 123 -4.03 4.29 5.79
N ALA A 124 -5.17 3.76 6.24
CA ALA A 124 -5.18 2.65 7.20
C ALA A 124 -4.52 1.40 6.60
N MET A 125 -4.80 1.09 5.34
CA MET A 125 -4.13 0.02 4.60
C MET A 125 -2.60 0.24 4.58
N THR A 126 -2.11 1.47 4.33
CA THR A 126 -0.68 1.77 4.38
C THR A 126 -0.07 1.38 5.71
N ILE A 127 -0.65 1.84 6.82
CA ILE A 127 -0.08 1.63 8.15
C ILE A 127 -0.01 0.13 8.46
N PHE A 128 -1.08 -0.62 8.19
CA PHE A 128 -1.10 -2.06 8.47
C PHE A 128 -0.19 -2.85 7.54
N ALA A 129 -0.08 -2.46 6.27
CA ALA A 129 0.86 -3.06 5.33
C ALA A 129 2.31 -2.82 5.75
N VAL A 130 2.65 -1.61 6.21
CA VAL A 130 4.00 -1.29 6.70
C VAL A 130 4.33 -2.02 8.00
N ILE A 131 3.36 -2.22 8.89
CA ILE A 131 3.55 -3.08 10.09
C ILE A 131 3.86 -4.52 9.65
N CYS A 132 3.14 -5.07 8.68
CA CYS A 132 3.41 -6.40 8.14
C CYS A 132 4.79 -6.47 7.47
N ALA A 133 5.16 -5.45 6.70
CA ALA A 133 6.47 -5.35 6.08
C ALA A 133 7.60 -5.33 7.13
N GLY A 134 7.46 -4.52 8.18
CA GLY A 134 8.46 -4.35 9.23
C GLY A 134 8.79 -5.62 10.02
N LEU A 135 7.93 -6.64 9.96
CA LEU A 135 8.23 -7.95 10.55
C LEU A 135 9.38 -8.64 9.83
N PHE A 136 9.44 -8.59 8.50
CA PHE A 136 10.37 -9.40 7.71
C PHE A 136 11.84 -9.02 7.91
N PRO A 137 12.24 -7.73 7.94
CA PRO A 137 13.61 -7.32 8.25
C PRO A 137 14.10 -7.80 9.63
N ILE A 138 13.20 -7.99 10.59
CA ILE A 138 13.58 -8.52 11.91
C ILE A 138 13.64 -10.05 11.87
N MET A 139 12.59 -10.68 11.33
CA MET A 139 12.43 -12.14 11.31
C MET A 139 13.46 -12.86 10.44
N HIS A 140 13.95 -12.24 9.37
CA HIS A 140 14.96 -12.83 8.50
C HIS A 140 16.38 -12.79 9.08
N MET A 141 16.59 -12.11 10.21
CA MET A 141 17.90 -12.04 10.85
C MET A 141 18.25 -13.37 11.52
N GLY A 142 19.50 -13.81 11.38
CA GLY A 142 19.99 -14.96 12.16
C GLY A 142 20.06 -14.69 13.68
N ARG A 143 20.19 -13.42 14.08
CA ARG A 143 20.26 -12.99 15.50
C ARG A 143 19.38 -11.74 15.72
N PRO A 144 18.05 -11.88 15.75
CA PRO A 144 17.12 -10.74 15.78
C PRO A 144 17.27 -9.86 17.03
N TRP A 145 17.74 -10.43 18.16
CA TRP A 145 17.97 -9.66 19.40
C TRP A 145 19.06 -8.59 19.30
N TYR A 146 19.87 -8.56 18.23
CA TYR A 146 20.82 -7.47 17.95
C TYR A 146 20.31 -6.45 16.92
N ALA A 147 19.02 -6.47 16.55
CA ALA A 147 18.45 -5.52 15.60
C ALA A 147 18.72 -4.05 15.99
N TYR A 148 18.82 -3.75 17.28
CA TYR A 148 19.13 -2.41 17.77
C TYR A 148 20.51 -1.87 17.33
N TRP A 149 21.44 -2.74 16.89
CA TRP A 149 22.74 -2.31 16.33
C TRP A 149 22.64 -1.64 14.97
N PHE A 150 21.48 -1.63 14.31
CA PHE A 150 21.29 -0.80 13.12
C PHE A 150 21.15 0.69 13.47
N MET A 151 20.73 1.03 14.69
CA MET A 151 20.52 2.43 15.08
C MET A 151 21.86 3.12 15.39
N PRO A 152 22.09 4.34 14.87
CA PRO A 152 23.26 5.12 15.23
C PRO A 152 23.08 5.74 16.61
N TYR A 153 23.45 4.99 17.65
CA TYR A 153 23.40 5.45 19.04
C TYR A 153 24.81 5.40 19.67
N PRO A 154 25.16 6.38 20.53
CA PRO A 154 26.41 6.35 21.29
C PRO A 154 26.47 5.09 22.15
N ASN A 155 27.60 4.38 22.11
CA ASN A 155 27.74 3.09 22.78
C ASN A 155 29.05 2.98 23.57
N THR A 156 29.13 1.99 24.46
CA THR A 156 30.30 1.73 25.32
C THR A 156 31.43 1.01 24.60
N ARG A 157 31.29 0.71 23.30
CA ARG A 157 32.25 -0.07 22.50
C ARG A 157 33.21 0.84 21.72
N GLY A 158 33.49 2.03 22.25
CA GLY A 158 34.32 3.04 21.61
C GLY A 158 33.61 3.77 20.46
N SER A 159 34.35 4.12 19.41
CA SER A 159 33.83 4.81 18.21
C SER A 159 33.20 3.87 17.19
N LEU A 160 32.55 2.79 17.64
CA LEU A 160 31.89 1.85 16.74
C LEU A 160 30.58 2.44 16.22
N TRP A 161 30.48 2.61 14.90
CA TRP A 161 29.30 3.12 14.19
C TRP A 161 28.94 2.22 13.00
N GLN A 162 27.73 2.40 12.48
CA GLN A 162 27.27 1.72 11.27
C GLN A 162 27.92 2.32 10.02
N ASN A 163 28.00 1.51 8.96
CA ASN A 163 28.34 2.04 7.64
C ASN A 163 27.07 2.61 6.99
N PHE A 164 27.13 3.85 6.50
CA PHE A 164 26.01 4.50 5.81
C PHE A 164 26.00 4.27 4.30
N ARG A 165 26.66 3.20 3.84
CA ARG A 165 26.76 2.84 2.41
C ARG A 165 25.83 1.69 2.03
N SER A 166 25.40 0.89 2.99
CA SER A 166 24.53 -0.25 2.76
C SER A 166 23.08 0.20 2.52
N PRO A 167 22.45 -0.17 1.39
CA PRO A 167 21.03 0.05 1.14
C PRO A 167 20.13 -0.54 2.24
N LEU A 168 20.48 -1.68 2.84
CA LEU A 168 19.75 -2.27 3.97
C LEU A 168 19.67 -1.36 5.20
N LEU A 169 20.68 -0.50 5.42
CA LEU A 169 20.60 0.49 6.50
C LEU A 169 19.66 1.64 6.10
N TRP A 170 19.71 2.07 4.84
CA TRP A 170 18.80 3.09 4.32
C TRP A 170 17.34 2.62 4.41
N ASP A 171 17.08 1.33 4.16
CA ASP A 171 15.79 0.68 4.30
C ASP A 171 15.19 0.85 5.71
N MET A 172 16.00 0.69 6.75
CA MET A 172 15.56 0.92 8.12
C MET A 172 15.12 2.37 8.33
N PHE A 173 15.88 3.34 7.85
CA PHE A 173 15.52 4.77 7.94
C PHE A 173 14.29 5.09 7.10
N ALA A 174 14.24 4.58 5.87
CA ALA A 174 13.13 4.78 4.95
C ALA A 174 11.83 4.26 5.56
N ILE A 175 11.79 3.02 6.05
CA ILE A 175 10.57 2.43 6.59
C ILE A 175 10.17 3.06 7.93
N SER A 176 11.11 3.33 8.83
CA SER A 176 10.80 3.96 10.11
C SER A 176 10.24 5.39 9.93
N THR A 177 10.85 6.18 9.04
CA THR A 177 10.34 7.52 8.70
C THR A 177 9.01 7.45 7.95
N TYR A 178 8.87 6.53 7.01
CA TYR A 178 7.63 6.30 6.28
C TYR A 178 6.47 5.91 7.19
N PHE A 179 6.69 4.95 8.10
CA PHE A 179 5.71 4.55 9.10
C PHE A 179 5.30 5.74 9.98
N THR A 180 6.29 6.48 10.50
CA THR A 180 6.04 7.61 11.39
C THR A 180 5.25 8.72 10.70
N VAL A 181 5.66 9.13 9.51
CA VAL A 181 4.97 10.18 8.73
C VAL A 181 3.58 9.73 8.31
N SER A 182 3.41 8.48 7.87
CA SER A 182 2.10 7.93 7.49
C SER A 182 1.15 7.85 8.68
N LEU A 183 1.65 7.42 9.85
CA LEU A 183 0.88 7.36 11.09
C LEU A 183 0.44 8.76 11.53
N LEU A 184 1.36 9.74 11.51
CA LEU A 184 1.06 11.12 11.85
C LEU A 184 0.04 11.73 10.87
N PHE A 185 0.21 11.49 9.57
CA PHE A 185 -0.68 12.02 8.55
C PHE A 185 -2.10 11.48 8.68
N TRP A 186 -2.23 10.16 8.82
CA TRP A 186 -3.52 9.50 9.07
C TRP A 186 -4.17 9.94 10.38
N TYR A 187 -3.38 10.01 11.47
CA TYR A 187 -3.89 10.41 12.78
C TYR A 187 -4.35 11.86 12.78
N VAL A 188 -3.56 12.79 12.22
CA VAL A 188 -3.96 14.20 12.08
C VAL A 188 -5.26 14.31 11.31
N GLY A 189 -5.40 13.56 10.20
CA GLY A 189 -6.64 13.51 9.44
C GLY A 189 -7.83 13.01 10.27
N LEU A 190 -7.64 12.09 11.21
CA LEU A 190 -8.69 11.53 12.06
C LEU A 190 -9.12 12.44 13.21
N ILE A 191 -8.36 13.47 13.57
CA ILE A 191 -8.68 14.35 14.71
C ILE A 191 -10.12 14.94 14.61
N PRO A 192 -10.56 15.53 13.47
CA PRO A 192 -11.93 16.05 13.34
C PRO A 192 -12.98 14.95 13.36
N ASP A 193 -12.64 13.78 12.82
CA ASP A 193 -13.54 12.63 12.75
C ASP A 193 -13.77 12.02 14.14
N PHE A 194 -12.74 11.92 14.98
CA PHE A 194 -12.86 11.55 16.39
C PHE A 194 -13.62 12.59 17.20
N GLY A 195 -13.49 13.88 16.89
CA GLY A 195 -14.33 14.94 17.47
C GLY A 195 -15.82 14.68 17.20
N THR A 196 -16.16 14.31 15.96
CA THR A 196 -17.55 13.97 15.59
C THR A 196 -18.03 12.71 16.32
N MET A 197 -17.22 11.66 16.40
CA MET A 197 -17.58 10.43 17.12
C MET A 197 -17.70 10.62 18.64
N ARG A 198 -16.87 11.50 19.24
CA ARG A 198 -16.94 11.87 20.66
C ARG A 198 -18.30 12.46 21.00
N ASP A 199 -18.82 13.34 20.16
CA ASP A 199 -20.07 14.05 20.42
C ASP A 199 -21.30 13.14 20.27
N ARG A 200 -21.16 12.03 19.54
CA ARG A 200 -22.20 10.98 19.39
C ARG A 200 -22.10 9.86 20.43
N ALA A 201 -20.90 9.57 20.92
CA ALA A 201 -20.65 8.47 21.84
C ALA A 201 -21.16 8.75 23.26
N ARG A 202 -21.44 7.68 24.01
CA ARG A 202 -21.81 7.72 25.44
C ARG A 202 -20.85 6.86 26.27
N GLY A 203 -20.75 7.15 27.57
CA GLY A 203 -19.95 6.37 28.53
C GLY A 203 -18.45 6.35 28.22
N LEU A 204 -17.83 5.17 28.28
CA LEU A 204 -16.39 4.98 28.07
C LEU A 204 -15.93 5.37 26.66
N LYS A 205 -16.74 5.09 25.63
CA LYS A 205 -16.42 5.45 24.24
C LYS A 205 -16.25 6.96 24.07
N LYS A 206 -17.05 7.78 24.77
CA LYS A 206 -16.92 9.24 24.76
C LYS A 206 -15.60 9.71 25.35
N LYS A 207 -15.13 9.08 26.44
CA LYS A 207 -13.82 9.39 27.04
C LYS A 207 -12.67 9.06 26.10
N ILE A 208 -12.72 7.89 25.47
CA ILE A 208 -11.69 7.43 24.51
C ILE A 208 -11.64 8.37 23.29
N TYR A 209 -12.77 8.60 22.62
CA TYR A 209 -12.82 9.54 21.49
C TYR A 209 -12.50 10.97 21.91
N GLY A 210 -12.84 11.37 23.14
CA GLY A 210 -12.46 12.64 23.73
C GLY A 210 -10.95 12.83 23.77
N TRP A 211 -10.23 11.85 24.30
CA TRP A 211 -8.77 11.85 24.34
C TRP A 211 -8.15 11.82 22.94
N LEU A 212 -8.63 10.95 22.05
CA LEU A 212 -8.15 10.85 20.66
C LEU A 212 -8.42 12.11 19.83
N SER A 213 -9.48 12.87 20.14
CA SER A 213 -9.81 14.12 19.43
C SER A 213 -8.90 15.29 19.80
N LEU A 214 -8.01 15.16 20.79
CA LEU A 214 -7.12 16.22 21.28
C LEU A 214 -7.84 17.56 21.57
N GLY A 215 -9.10 17.50 22.03
CA GLY A 215 -9.90 18.70 22.30
C GLY A 215 -10.40 19.43 21.05
N TRP A 216 -10.54 18.75 19.91
CA TRP A 216 -11.07 19.34 18.67
C TRP A 216 -12.39 20.08 18.94
N ASN A 217 -12.41 21.37 18.58
CA ASN A 217 -13.51 22.31 18.83
C ASN A 217 -14.16 22.84 17.54
N GLY A 218 -13.64 22.49 16.36
CA GLY A 218 -14.17 22.94 15.07
C GLY A 218 -14.06 24.45 14.80
N SER A 219 -13.24 25.20 15.55
CA SER A 219 -13.10 26.65 15.34
C SER A 219 -12.44 26.97 13.99
N ALA A 220 -12.75 28.12 13.40
CA ALA A 220 -12.15 28.56 12.13
C ALA A 220 -10.61 28.60 12.19
N ARG A 221 -10.04 29.03 13.33
CA ARG A 221 -8.58 29.02 13.55
C ARG A 221 -8.00 27.60 13.54
N THR A 222 -8.72 26.64 14.10
CA THR A 222 -8.31 25.22 14.12
C THR A 222 -8.34 24.63 12.71
N TRP A 223 -9.41 24.91 11.94
CA TRP A 223 -9.52 24.47 10.54
C TRP A 223 -8.42 25.05 9.64
N GLN A 224 -8.15 26.35 9.75
CA GLN A 224 -7.09 26.99 8.97
C GLN A 224 -5.70 26.36 9.24
N ARG A 225 -5.42 25.98 10.50
CA ARG A 225 -4.18 25.31 10.87
C ARG A 225 -4.15 23.85 10.40
N TYR A 226 -5.27 23.15 10.51
CA TYR A 226 -5.41 21.77 10.04
C TYR A 226 -5.13 21.67 8.53
N GLU A 227 -5.75 22.52 7.71
CA GLU A 227 -5.54 22.52 6.26
C GLU A 227 -4.07 22.77 5.90
N LYS A 228 -3.43 23.75 6.55
CA LYS A 228 -1.99 24.02 6.35
C LYS A 228 -1.14 22.81 6.75
N ALA A 229 -1.42 22.20 7.90
CA ALA A 229 -0.67 21.03 8.38
C ALA A 229 -0.84 19.83 7.44
N SER A 230 -2.06 19.54 7.00
CA SER A 230 -2.34 18.45 6.04
C SER A 230 -1.68 18.68 4.69
N LEU A 231 -1.66 19.91 4.16
CA LEU A 231 -0.93 20.24 2.93
C LEU A 231 0.58 20.08 3.08
N MET A 232 1.15 20.49 4.23
CA MET A 232 2.58 20.30 4.51
C MET A 232 2.95 18.83 4.63
N LEU A 233 2.15 18.04 5.35
CA LEU A 233 2.38 16.60 5.49
C LEU A 233 2.24 15.87 4.15
N ALA A 234 1.27 16.23 3.31
CA ALA A 234 1.15 15.67 1.97
C ALA A 234 2.33 16.04 1.06
N SER A 235 2.83 17.28 1.18
CA SER A 235 4.03 17.74 0.47
C SER A 235 5.28 16.98 0.92
N LEU A 236 5.39 16.62 2.20
CA LEU A 236 6.50 15.82 2.73
C LEU A 236 6.36 14.32 2.39
N ALA A 237 5.14 13.79 2.45
CA ALA A 237 4.85 12.39 2.18
C ALA A 237 5.08 12.02 0.70
N THR A 238 4.85 12.94 -0.23
CA THR A 238 4.98 12.65 -1.67
C THR A 238 6.41 12.26 -2.08
N PRO A 239 7.46 13.06 -1.79
CA PRO A 239 8.85 12.63 -2.01
C PRO A 239 9.22 11.38 -1.22
N LEU A 240 8.69 11.24 0.00
CA LEU A 240 8.97 10.09 0.86
C LEU A 240 8.46 8.78 0.25
N VAL A 241 7.25 8.76 -0.33
CA VAL A 241 6.70 7.59 -1.02
C VAL A 241 7.60 7.15 -2.18
N VAL A 242 8.07 8.10 -2.97
CA VAL A 242 8.95 7.82 -4.11
C VAL A 242 10.33 7.35 -3.63
N SER A 243 10.89 8.00 -2.60
CA SER A 243 12.22 7.66 -2.10
C SER A 243 12.27 6.33 -1.36
N VAL A 244 11.27 6.00 -0.55
CA VAL A 244 11.25 4.75 0.25
C VAL A 244 11.28 3.54 -0.66
N HIS A 245 10.42 3.50 -1.67
CA HIS A 245 10.38 2.34 -2.57
C HIS A 245 11.56 2.32 -3.55
N THR A 246 12.16 3.49 -3.83
CA THR A 246 13.45 3.60 -4.51
C THR A 246 14.58 3.00 -3.67
N VAL A 247 14.61 3.28 -2.36
CA VAL A 247 15.61 2.74 -1.44
C VAL A 247 15.51 1.22 -1.34
N VAL A 248 14.29 0.67 -1.23
CA VAL A 248 14.05 -0.78 -1.30
C VAL A 248 14.50 -1.37 -2.65
N SER A 249 14.35 -0.62 -3.75
CA SER A 249 14.87 -1.09 -5.05
C SER A 249 16.41 -1.09 -5.12
N PHE A 250 17.07 -0.22 -4.35
CA PHE A 250 18.54 -0.15 -4.31
C PHE A 250 19.17 -1.38 -3.68
N ASP A 251 18.46 -2.12 -2.82
CA ASP A 251 18.90 -3.42 -2.31
C ASP A 251 19.25 -4.40 -3.45
N PHE A 252 18.57 -4.27 -4.60
CA PHE A 252 18.82 -5.09 -5.78
C PHE A 252 19.66 -4.32 -6.81
N ALA A 253 19.24 -3.12 -7.18
CA ALA A 253 19.84 -2.32 -8.26
C ALA A 253 21.35 -2.04 -8.08
N THR A 254 21.80 -1.91 -6.83
CA THR A 254 23.21 -1.61 -6.53
C THR A 254 24.08 -2.86 -6.37
N SER A 255 23.49 -4.04 -6.45
CA SER A 255 24.21 -5.30 -6.51
C SER A 255 24.93 -5.48 -7.84
N VAL A 256 25.83 -6.46 -7.91
CA VAL A 256 26.56 -6.87 -9.12
C VAL A 256 25.95 -8.10 -9.79
N ILE A 257 24.81 -8.60 -9.30
CA ILE A 257 24.17 -9.82 -9.80
C ILE A 257 23.45 -9.54 -11.13
N PRO A 258 23.61 -10.39 -12.16
CA PRO A 258 22.93 -10.20 -13.43
C PRO A 258 21.41 -10.31 -13.25
N GLY A 259 20.67 -9.41 -13.87
CA GLY A 259 19.22 -9.25 -13.68
C GLY A 259 18.81 -8.49 -12.41
N TRP A 260 19.76 -8.11 -11.54
CA TRP A 260 19.57 -7.12 -10.47
C TRP A 260 20.25 -5.80 -10.78
N HIS A 261 21.45 -5.83 -11.35
CA HIS A 261 22.22 -4.63 -11.67
C HIS A 261 21.60 -3.84 -12.83
N THR A 262 20.65 -2.96 -12.53
CA THR A 262 19.97 -2.15 -13.54
C THR A 262 19.53 -0.80 -12.99
N THR A 263 19.47 0.20 -13.87
CA THR A 263 19.13 1.58 -13.54
C THR A 263 17.63 1.87 -13.62
N ILE A 264 16.83 0.97 -14.22
CA ILE A 264 15.38 1.16 -14.36
C ILE A 264 14.61 0.78 -13.09
N PHE A 265 15.22 0.03 -12.18
CA PHE A 265 14.57 -0.49 -10.96
C PHE A 265 13.90 0.58 -10.10
N PRO A 266 14.53 1.73 -9.77
CA PRO A 266 13.88 2.74 -8.93
C PRO A 266 12.51 3.22 -9.44
N PRO A 267 12.36 3.77 -10.66
CA PRO A 267 11.05 4.18 -11.15
C PRO A 267 10.12 2.99 -11.42
N TYR A 268 10.65 1.85 -11.86
CA TYR A 268 9.87 0.64 -12.14
C TYR A 268 9.22 0.07 -10.86
N PHE A 269 10.00 -0.06 -9.79
CA PHE A 269 9.51 -0.55 -8.50
C PHE A 269 8.43 0.38 -7.98
N VAL A 270 8.62 1.71 -8.07
CA VAL A 270 7.61 2.70 -7.64
C VAL A 270 6.31 2.52 -8.44
N ALA A 271 6.39 2.39 -9.77
CA ALA A 271 5.21 2.13 -10.60
C ALA A 271 4.50 0.82 -10.21
N GLY A 272 5.27 -0.24 -9.96
CA GLY A 272 4.77 -1.52 -9.46
C GLY A 272 4.11 -1.42 -8.09
N ALA A 273 4.63 -0.60 -7.17
CA ALA A 273 4.03 -0.36 -5.85
C ALA A 273 2.68 0.36 -5.97
N VAL A 274 2.58 1.35 -6.86
CA VAL A 274 1.28 1.99 -7.14
C VAL A 274 0.32 0.97 -7.75
N PHE A 275 0.77 0.15 -8.69
CA PHE A 275 -0.04 -0.87 -9.33
C PHE A 275 -0.59 -1.92 -8.33
N SER A 276 0.25 -2.57 -7.53
CA SER A 276 -0.20 -3.54 -6.52
C SER A 276 -1.04 -2.89 -5.42
N GLY A 277 -0.64 -1.72 -4.94
CA GLY A 277 -1.37 -1.06 -3.87
C GLY A 277 -2.78 -0.62 -4.29
N PHE A 278 -2.98 -0.07 -5.51
CA PHE A 278 -4.33 0.23 -5.99
C PHE A 278 -5.18 -1.03 -6.18
N ALA A 279 -4.58 -2.14 -6.61
CA ALA A 279 -5.27 -3.42 -6.67
C ALA A 279 -5.73 -3.88 -5.27
N MET A 280 -4.88 -3.76 -4.26
CA MET A 280 -5.28 -4.05 -2.87
C MET A 280 -6.40 -3.13 -2.38
N VAL A 281 -6.32 -1.82 -2.65
CA VAL A 281 -7.39 -0.86 -2.30
C VAL A 281 -8.72 -1.25 -2.95
N ILE A 282 -8.73 -1.61 -4.24
CA ILE A 282 -9.95 -2.05 -4.94
C ILE A 282 -10.53 -3.30 -4.24
N THR A 283 -9.68 -4.27 -3.90
CA THR A 283 -10.10 -5.51 -3.22
C THR A 283 -10.77 -5.19 -1.87
N LEU A 284 -10.19 -4.30 -1.07
CA LEU A 284 -10.73 -3.93 0.24
C LEU A 284 -11.99 -3.08 0.12
N LEU A 285 -11.98 -2.06 -0.74
CA LEU A 285 -13.10 -1.14 -0.86
C LEU A 285 -14.33 -1.80 -1.46
N THR A 286 -14.19 -2.74 -2.39
CA THR A 286 -15.34 -3.46 -2.96
C THR A 286 -16.09 -4.27 -1.89
N ILE A 287 -15.37 -4.92 -0.96
CA ILE A 287 -15.95 -5.63 0.17
C ILE A 287 -16.52 -4.64 1.20
N THR A 288 -15.70 -3.69 1.65
CA THR A 288 -16.08 -2.73 2.71
C THR A 288 -17.29 -1.90 2.31
N ARG A 289 -17.36 -1.45 1.05
CA ARG A 289 -18.50 -0.73 0.48
C ARG A 289 -19.82 -1.49 0.68
N LYS A 290 -19.83 -2.78 0.35
CA LYS A 290 -21.03 -3.65 0.43
C LYS A 290 -21.38 -3.99 1.87
N VAL A 291 -20.41 -4.43 2.66
CA VAL A 291 -20.62 -4.88 4.05
C VAL A 291 -21.04 -3.74 4.98
N MET A 292 -20.49 -2.55 4.79
CA MET A 292 -20.82 -1.37 5.61
C MET A 292 -21.95 -0.51 5.03
N GLY A 293 -22.49 -0.85 3.85
CA GLY A 293 -23.56 -0.08 3.21
C GLY A 293 -23.14 1.32 2.75
N LEU A 294 -21.88 1.49 2.36
CA LEU A 294 -21.28 2.80 1.99
C LEU A 294 -21.32 3.06 0.47
N GLU A 295 -22.25 2.42 -0.25
CA GLU A 295 -22.35 2.47 -1.71
C GLU A 295 -22.63 3.85 -2.28
N ALA A 296 -23.29 4.71 -1.50
CA ALA A 296 -23.60 6.08 -1.86
C ALA A 296 -22.37 7.02 -1.81
N TYR A 297 -21.33 6.64 -1.06
CA TYR A 297 -20.11 7.45 -0.84
C TYR A 297 -18.93 6.92 -1.65
N ILE A 298 -18.75 5.60 -1.65
CA ILE A 298 -17.78 4.92 -2.51
C ILE A 298 -18.56 4.49 -3.74
N THR A 299 -18.57 5.30 -4.79
CA THR A 299 -19.40 5.06 -5.98
C THR A 299 -18.66 4.26 -7.07
N ASP A 300 -19.37 3.81 -8.10
CA ASP A 300 -18.73 3.15 -9.26
C ASP A 300 -17.76 4.08 -10.00
N ARG A 301 -17.96 5.39 -9.91
CA ARG A 301 -17.01 6.40 -10.40
C ARG A 301 -15.66 6.31 -9.69
N HIS A 302 -15.64 6.06 -8.38
CA HIS A 302 -14.39 5.87 -7.64
C HIS A 302 -13.65 4.62 -8.12
N LEU A 303 -14.37 3.51 -8.29
CA LEU A 303 -13.83 2.26 -8.78
C LEU A 303 -13.30 2.40 -10.22
N GLU A 304 -14.05 3.09 -11.10
CA GLU A 304 -13.63 3.36 -12.47
C GLU A 304 -12.33 4.20 -12.49
N LEU A 305 -12.23 5.27 -11.69
CA LEU A 305 -11.04 6.11 -11.64
C LEU A 305 -9.81 5.33 -11.14
N MET A 306 -9.97 4.50 -10.11
CA MET A 306 -8.90 3.62 -9.64
C MET A 306 -8.46 2.61 -10.71
N SER A 307 -9.40 2.03 -11.46
CA SER A 307 -9.07 1.11 -12.56
C SER A 307 -8.30 1.77 -13.71
N LYS A 308 -8.51 3.08 -13.96
CA LYS A 308 -7.71 3.86 -14.93
C LYS A 308 -6.28 4.06 -14.45
N VAL A 309 -6.09 4.36 -13.16
CA VAL A 309 -4.75 4.44 -12.56
C VAL A 309 -4.05 3.08 -12.65
N LEU A 310 -4.76 2.00 -12.34
CA LEU A 310 -4.27 0.62 -12.43
C LEU A 310 -3.87 0.23 -13.87
N LEU A 311 -4.66 0.63 -14.87
CA LEU A 311 -4.31 0.45 -16.28
C LEU A 311 -3.04 1.21 -16.65
N LEU A 312 -2.94 2.49 -16.28
CA LEU A 312 -1.77 3.33 -16.56
C LEU A 312 -0.49 2.72 -15.97
N THR A 313 -0.51 2.37 -14.69
CA THR A 313 0.67 1.82 -14.02
C THR A 313 1.00 0.41 -14.49
N GLY A 314 0.00 -0.41 -14.82
CA GLY A 314 0.19 -1.71 -15.47
C GLY A 314 0.89 -1.59 -16.83
N MET A 315 0.56 -0.58 -17.63
CA MET A 315 1.27 -0.30 -18.89
C MET A 315 2.72 0.14 -18.66
N ILE A 316 2.99 0.97 -17.64
CA ILE A 316 4.36 1.38 -17.28
C ILE A 316 5.19 0.15 -16.87
N VAL A 317 4.61 -0.74 -16.06
CA VAL A 317 5.24 -2.01 -15.65
C VAL A 317 5.50 -2.92 -16.85
N GLY A 318 4.52 -3.09 -17.74
CA GLY A 318 4.70 -3.87 -18.98
C GLY A 318 5.76 -3.30 -19.92
N PHE A 319 5.86 -1.98 -20.01
CA PHE A 319 6.92 -1.29 -20.73
C PHE A 319 8.30 -1.56 -20.12
N ALA A 320 8.41 -1.53 -18.78
CA ALA A 320 9.65 -1.85 -18.08
C ALA A 320 10.10 -3.29 -18.36
N TYR A 321 9.20 -4.28 -18.27
CA TYR A 321 9.54 -5.68 -18.61
C TYR A 321 10.07 -5.83 -20.04
N THR A 322 9.43 -5.15 -21.00
CA THR A 322 9.84 -5.19 -22.41
C THR A 322 11.20 -4.52 -22.60
N THR A 323 11.44 -3.42 -21.89
CA THR A 323 12.73 -2.72 -21.89
C THR A 323 13.84 -3.60 -21.33
N GLU A 324 13.60 -4.32 -20.24
CA GLU A 324 14.57 -5.26 -19.67
C GLU A 324 14.93 -6.38 -20.65
N LEU A 325 13.94 -7.00 -21.29
CA LEU A 325 14.18 -8.01 -22.33
C LEU A 325 14.98 -7.45 -23.50
N PHE A 326 14.63 -6.24 -23.95
CA PHE A 326 15.33 -5.57 -25.03
C PHE A 326 16.79 -5.26 -24.66
N ILE A 327 17.03 -4.69 -23.48
CA ILE A 327 18.38 -4.34 -23.02
C ILE A 327 19.22 -5.59 -22.74
N ALA A 328 18.63 -6.67 -22.21
CA ALA A 328 19.35 -7.93 -22.05
C ALA A 328 19.89 -8.44 -23.39
N TRP A 329 19.04 -8.44 -24.43
CA TRP A 329 19.45 -8.77 -25.80
C TRP A 329 20.50 -7.78 -26.35
N TYR A 330 20.24 -6.48 -26.23
CA TYR A 330 21.07 -5.39 -26.77
C TYR A 330 22.45 -5.27 -26.11
N SER A 331 22.56 -5.61 -24.81
CA SER A 331 23.80 -5.45 -24.02
C SER A 331 24.97 -6.29 -24.52
N GLY A 332 24.71 -7.39 -25.24
CA GLY A 332 25.71 -8.37 -25.64
C GLY A 332 26.36 -9.13 -24.47
N ASN A 333 25.91 -8.93 -23.22
CA ASN A 333 26.45 -9.64 -22.06
C ASN A 333 25.82 -11.04 -21.98
N PRO A 334 26.61 -12.12 -22.08
CA PRO A 334 26.09 -13.49 -22.08
C PRO A 334 25.37 -13.84 -20.77
N TYR A 335 25.77 -13.26 -19.63
CA TYR A 335 25.13 -13.54 -18.34
C TYR A 335 23.74 -12.89 -18.24
N GLU A 336 23.59 -11.65 -18.69
CA GLU A 336 22.27 -10.99 -18.73
C GLU A 336 21.32 -11.70 -19.70
N GLN A 337 21.79 -12.03 -20.90
CA GLN A 337 20.99 -12.80 -21.86
C GLN A 337 20.55 -14.15 -21.29
N PHE A 338 21.47 -14.86 -20.62
CA PHE A 338 21.16 -16.12 -19.96
C PHE A 338 20.12 -15.95 -18.84
N THR A 339 20.23 -14.92 -17.99
CA THR A 339 19.28 -14.67 -16.89
C THR A 339 17.85 -14.49 -17.42
N PHE A 340 17.66 -13.70 -18.47
CA PHE A 340 16.32 -13.50 -19.05
C PHE A 340 15.81 -14.72 -19.83
N MET A 341 16.69 -15.48 -20.50
CA MET A 341 16.31 -16.78 -21.06
C MET A 341 15.92 -17.79 -19.98
N ASN A 342 16.62 -17.80 -18.85
CA ASN A 342 16.33 -18.65 -17.71
C ASN A 342 15.00 -18.27 -17.05
N ARG A 343 14.63 -16.99 -17.01
CA ARG A 343 13.29 -16.55 -16.61
C ARG A 343 12.21 -17.10 -17.54
N ALA A 344 12.41 -17.06 -18.85
CA ALA A 344 11.39 -17.47 -19.83
C ALA A 344 11.26 -19.00 -20.00
N PHE A 345 12.37 -19.75 -19.93
CA PHE A 345 12.43 -21.18 -20.29
C PHE A 345 13.06 -22.07 -19.20
N GLY A 346 13.53 -21.50 -18.10
CA GLY A 346 14.16 -22.24 -17.02
C GLY A 346 13.16 -22.92 -16.06
N PRO A 347 13.66 -23.48 -14.94
CA PRO A 347 12.84 -24.21 -13.96
C PRO A 347 11.67 -23.40 -13.36
N TYR A 348 11.81 -22.08 -13.29
CA TYR A 348 10.80 -21.16 -12.77
C TYR A 348 10.02 -20.43 -13.89
N ALA A 349 10.07 -20.93 -15.13
CA ALA A 349 9.33 -20.32 -16.24
C ALA A 349 7.84 -20.13 -15.95
N TRP A 350 7.22 -21.08 -15.25
CA TRP A 350 5.82 -20.99 -14.82
C TRP A 350 5.54 -19.74 -13.98
N ALA A 351 6.46 -19.34 -13.09
CA ALA A 351 6.33 -18.17 -12.24
C ALA A 351 6.50 -16.87 -13.04
N TYR A 352 7.40 -16.86 -14.03
CA TYR A 352 7.58 -15.75 -14.95
C TYR A 352 6.36 -15.53 -15.85
N TRP A 353 5.85 -16.59 -16.48
CA TRP A 353 4.67 -16.49 -17.35
C TRP A 353 3.39 -16.16 -16.57
N LEU A 354 3.26 -16.63 -15.33
CA LEU A 354 2.16 -16.24 -14.45
C LEU A 354 2.23 -14.75 -14.10
N MET A 355 3.41 -14.26 -13.69
CA MET A 355 3.65 -12.83 -13.44
C MET A 355 3.31 -12.00 -14.68
N PHE A 356 3.88 -12.33 -15.84
CA PHE A 356 3.70 -11.58 -17.07
C PHE A 356 2.23 -11.55 -17.49
N SER A 357 1.54 -12.69 -17.45
CA SER A 357 0.13 -12.78 -17.83
C SER A 357 -0.76 -11.95 -16.91
N CYS A 358 -0.56 -12.05 -15.59
CA CYS A 358 -1.33 -11.30 -14.61
C CYS A 358 -1.07 -9.79 -14.69
N ASN A 359 0.18 -9.36 -14.84
CA ASN A 359 0.52 -7.94 -14.77
C ASN A 359 0.34 -7.22 -16.12
N VAL A 360 0.55 -7.90 -17.25
CA VAL A 360 0.47 -7.29 -18.57
C VAL A 360 -0.92 -7.41 -19.17
N PHE A 361 -1.53 -8.60 -19.15
CA PHE A 361 -2.81 -8.84 -19.85
C PHE A 361 -4.04 -8.44 -19.04
N VAL A 362 -4.08 -8.75 -17.74
CA VAL A 362 -5.27 -8.46 -16.91
C VAL A 362 -5.63 -6.98 -16.92
N PRO A 363 -4.70 -6.02 -16.76
CA PRO A 363 -5.07 -4.60 -16.77
C PRO A 363 -5.64 -4.12 -18.11
N GLN A 364 -5.32 -4.77 -19.24
CA GLN A 364 -5.80 -4.34 -20.56
C GLN A 364 -7.32 -4.46 -20.71
N ILE A 365 -7.98 -5.31 -19.90
CA ILE A 365 -9.45 -5.36 -19.90
C ILE A 365 -10.06 -4.01 -19.50
N PHE A 366 -9.31 -3.18 -18.75
CA PHE A 366 -9.75 -1.86 -18.32
C PHE A 366 -9.72 -0.80 -19.41
N TRP A 367 -9.35 -1.11 -20.66
CA TRP A 367 -9.65 -0.24 -21.80
C TRP A 367 -11.17 -0.08 -22.02
N PHE A 368 -11.93 -1.14 -21.75
CA PHE A 368 -13.37 -1.14 -21.95
C PHE A 368 -14.12 -0.64 -20.70
N LYS A 369 -14.93 0.42 -20.88
CA LYS A 369 -15.72 1.03 -19.78
C LYS A 369 -16.62 0.03 -19.05
N ARG A 370 -17.15 -0.97 -19.77
CA ARG A 370 -18.00 -2.04 -19.21
C ARG A 370 -17.30 -2.82 -18.11
N PHE A 371 -16.02 -3.14 -18.27
CA PHE A 371 -15.25 -3.90 -17.28
C PHE A 371 -14.80 -3.01 -16.12
N ARG A 372 -14.48 -1.74 -16.37
CA ARG A 372 -14.16 -0.76 -15.31
C ARG A 372 -15.32 -0.47 -14.34
N ARG A 373 -16.56 -0.72 -14.76
CA ARG A 373 -17.76 -0.52 -13.92
C ARG A 373 -18.38 -1.81 -13.39
N SER A 374 -17.73 -2.96 -13.63
CA SER A 374 -18.20 -4.26 -13.14
C SER A 374 -17.44 -4.61 -11.86
N VAL A 375 -18.13 -4.53 -10.71
CA VAL A 375 -17.54 -4.84 -9.39
C VAL A 375 -16.94 -6.24 -9.33
N PRO A 376 -17.58 -7.32 -9.82
CA PRO A 376 -16.97 -8.65 -9.82
C PRO A 376 -15.69 -8.74 -10.66
N VAL A 377 -15.66 -8.07 -11.81
CA VAL A 377 -14.49 -8.06 -12.70
C VAL A 377 -13.34 -7.32 -12.03
N LEU A 378 -13.61 -6.15 -11.45
CA LEU A 378 -12.60 -5.40 -10.69
C LEU A 378 -12.03 -6.19 -9.53
N PHE A 379 -12.87 -6.91 -8.78
CA PHE A 379 -12.45 -7.71 -7.65
C PHE A 379 -11.54 -8.88 -8.07
N VAL A 380 -11.94 -9.64 -9.11
CA VAL A 380 -11.12 -10.76 -9.59
C VAL A 380 -9.81 -10.25 -10.21
N ALA A 381 -9.88 -9.20 -11.03
CA ALA A 381 -8.71 -8.61 -11.65
C ALA A 381 -7.73 -8.05 -10.61
N SER A 382 -8.20 -7.41 -9.54
CA SER A 382 -7.33 -6.88 -8.50
C SER A 382 -6.62 -7.97 -7.70
N LEU A 383 -7.27 -9.12 -7.47
CA LEU A 383 -6.62 -10.29 -6.88
C LEU A 383 -5.52 -10.85 -7.79
N LEU A 384 -5.81 -11.02 -9.09
CA LEU A 384 -4.83 -11.52 -10.07
C LEU A 384 -3.61 -10.59 -10.19
N VAL A 385 -3.84 -9.26 -10.19
CA VAL A 385 -2.76 -8.28 -10.16
C VAL A 385 -1.88 -8.43 -8.92
N ASN A 386 -2.47 -8.58 -7.73
CA ASN A 386 -1.68 -8.77 -6.51
C ASN A 386 -0.87 -10.08 -6.53
N VAL A 387 -1.44 -11.17 -7.07
CA VAL A 387 -0.71 -12.43 -7.30
C VAL A 387 0.44 -12.20 -8.27
N GLY A 388 0.21 -11.56 -9.41
CA GLY A 388 1.24 -11.26 -10.40
C GLY A 388 2.36 -10.39 -9.82
N MET A 389 2.04 -9.38 -9.01
CA MET A 389 3.01 -8.50 -8.35
C MET A 389 3.79 -9.20 -7.24
N TRP A 390 3.21 -10.20 -6.58
CA TRP A 390 3.97 -11.05 -5.67
C TRP A 390 4.99 -11.90 -6.45
N PHE A 391 4.55 -12.52 -7.56
CA PHE A 391 5.45 -13.28 -8.44
C PHE A 391 6.50 -12.41 -9.12
N GLU A 392 6.23 -11.13 -9.36
CA GLU A 392 7.23 -10.17 -9.81
C GLU A 392 8.42 -10.11 -8.85
N ARG A 393 8.15 -9.89 -7.56
CA ARG A 393 9.20 -9.83 -6.55
C ARG A 393 9.89 -11.18 -6.37
N PHE A 394 9.13 -12.28 -6.38
CA PHE A 394 9.68 -13.63 -6.32
C PHE A 394 10.64 -13.89 -7.50
N ASN A 395 10.24 -13.52 -8.72
CA ASN A 395 11.04 -13.73 -9.91
C ASN A 395 12.32 -12.89 -9.84
N ILE A 396 12.22 -11.59 -9.53
CA ILE A 396 13.41 -10.74 -9.40
C ILE A 396 14.40 -11.36 -8.41
N VAL A 397 13.94 -11.79 -7.23
CA VAL A 397 14.80 -12.34 -6.18
C VAL A 397 15.34 -13.73 -6.54
N VAL A 398 14.46 -14.71 -6.71
CA VAL A 398 14.85 -16.13 -6.78
C VAL A 398 15.44 -16.49 -8.14
N THR A 399 14.86 -16.00 -9.25
CA THR A 399 15.32 -16.40 -10.60
C THR A 399 16.68 -15.81 -10.95
N SER A 400 17.10 -14.73 -10.27
CA SER A 400 18.40 -14.10 -10.45
C SER A 400 19.48 -14.66 -9.50
N LEU A 401 19.08 -15.25 -8.36
CA LEU A 401 20.00 -15.83 -7.39
C LEU A 401 20.28 -17.32 -7.62
N HIS A 402 19.27 -18.09 -8.05
CA HIS A 402 19.40 -19.54 -8.12
C HIS A 402 20.34 -20.02 -9.24
N ARG A 403 20.54 -19.18 -10.27
CA ARG A 403 21.49 -19.34 -11.36
C ARG A 403 22.13 -17.99 -11.69
N ASP A 404 23.40 -17.85 -11.33
CA ASP A 404 24.20 -16.65 -11.54
C ASP A 404 25.45 -16.98 -12.38
N TYR A 405 26.56 -16.27 -12.14
CA TYR A 405 27.83 -16.40 -12.84
C TYR A 405 28.41 -17.81 -12.93
N LEU A 406 28.34 -18.61 -11.85
CA LEU A 406 29.05 -19.89 -11.76
C LEU A 406 28.08 -21.08 -11.77
N PRO A 407 28.11 -21.94 -12.80
CA PRO A 407 27.26 -23.13 -12.87
C PRO A 407 27.39 -24.09 -11.68
N SER A 408 28.55 -24.15 -11.03
CA SER A 408 28.78 -24.99 -9.85
C SER A 408 28.01 -24.54 -8.60
N SER A 409 27.60 -23.27 -8.55
CA SER A 409 26.82 -22.69 -7.45
C SER A 409 25.32 -22.80 -7.67
N TRP A 410 24.87 -23.23 -8.85
CA TRP A 410 23.45 -23.29 -9.18
C TRP A 410 22.69 -24.21 -8.26
N SER A 411 21.55 -23.72 -7.76
CA SER A 411 20.72 -24.42 -6.80
C SER A 411 19.25 -24.16 -7.08
N MET A 412 18.37 -24.89 -6.40
CA MET A 412 16.93 -24.66 -6.43
C MET A 412 16.45 -24.17 -5.06
N TYR A 413 15.41 -23.36 -5.06
CA TYR A 413 14.74 -22.86 -3.88
C TYR A 413 13.28 -23.31 -3.87
N ALA A 414 12.85 -23.90 -2.76
CA ALA A 414 11.44 -24.19 -2.49
C ALA A 414 11.13 -23.69 -1.08
N PRO A 415 10.06 -22.91 -0.89
CA PRO A 415 9.72 -22.38 0.41
C PRO A 415 9.37 -23.50 1.38
N SER A 416 9.80 -23.39 2.63
CA SER A 416 9.36 -24.32 3.67
C SER A 416 7.94 -23.99 4.14
N LEU A 417 7.28 -24.95 4.79
CA LEU A 417 5.95 -24.71 5.38
C LEU A 417 5.96 -23.58 6.42
N ILE A 418 7.12 -23.33 7.06
CA ILE A 418 7.29 -22.25 8.03
C ILE A 418 7.28 -20.89 7.34
N GLU A 419 7.96 -20.76 6.19
CA GLU A 419 7.93 -19.52 5.40
C GLU A 419 6.51 -19.22 4.87
N VAL A 420 5.80 -20.25 4.41
CA VAL A 420 4.40 -20.13 3.97
C VAL A 420 3.49 -19.75 5.15
N GLY A 421 3.70 -20.35 6.33
CA GLY A 421 2.96 -20.04 7.56
C GLY A 421 3.15 -18.60 8.02
N ILE A 422 4.39 -18.07 7.97
CA ILE A 422 4.67 -16.65 8.26
C ILE A 422 3.99 -15.74 7.24
N PHE A 423 3.97 -16.12 5.95
CA PHE A 423 3.28 -15.35 4.92
C PHE A 423 1.77 -15.29 5.15
N ILE A 424 1.11 -16.43 5.40
CA ILE A 424 -0.31 -16.49 5.78
C ILE A 424 -0.55 -15.67 7.06
N GLY A 425 0.37 -15.77 8.02
CA GLY A 425 0.41 -14.96 9.22
C GLY A 425 0.37 -13.46 8.97
N SER A 426 1.13 -12.98 8.00
CA SER A 426 1.18 -11.56 7.63
C SER A 426 -0.16 -11.05 7.08
N PHE A 427 -0.88 -11.85 6.27
CA PHE A 427 -2.25 -11.53 5.89
C PHE A 427 -3.21 -11.57 7.09
N GLY A 428 -3.04 -12.55 7.99
CA GLY A 428 -3.77 -12.62 9.25
C GLY A 428 -3.62 -11.34 10.08
N LEU A 429 -2.39 -10.83 10.22
CA LEU A 429 -2.09 -9.56 10.89
C LEU A 429 -2.80 -8.39 10.20
N PHE A 430 -2.62 -8.29 8.89
CA PHE A 430 -3.18 -7.23 8.08
C PHE A 430 -4.71 -7.16 8.19
N PHE A 431 -5.40 -8.27 7.97
CA PHE A 431 -6.86 -8.32 8.03
C PHE A 431 -7.38 -8.15 9.46
N THR A 432 -6.69 -8.67 10.47
CA THR A 432 -7.08 -8.44 11.87
C THR A 432 -7.01 -6.96 12.22
N ALA A 433 -5.92 -6.28 11.86
CA ALA A 433 -5.76 -4.84 12.08
C ALA A 433 -6.79 -4.02 11.29
N TYR A 434 -7.02 -4.35 10.02
CA TYR A 434 -8.01 -3.67 9.18
C TYR A 434 -9.44 -3.87 9.70
N LEU A 435 -9.82 -5.08 10.10
CA LEU A 435 -11.13 -5.38 10.66
C LEU A 435 -11.36 -4.65 11.99
N LEU A 436 -10.34 -4.56 12.86
CA LEU A 436 -10.41 -3.74 14.07
C LEU A 436 -10.58 -2.25 13.73
N PHE A 437 -9.83 -1.75 12.74
CA PHE A 437 -9.98 -0.38 12.26
C PHE A 437 -11.41 -0.04 11.84
N THR A 438 -12.07 -0.91 11.05
CA THR A 438 -13.48 -0.69 10.62
C THR A 438 -14.49 -0.55 11.77
N ARG A 439 -14.09 -0.91 13.00
CA ARG A 439 -14.91 -0.84 14.21
C ARG A 439 -14.52 0.28 15.15
N VAL A 440 -13.27 0.72 15.12
CA VAL A 440 -12.72 1.72 16.04
C VAL A 440 -12.75 3.12 15.43
N ALA A 441 -12.49 3.24 14.13
CA ALA A 441 -12.37 4.51 13.42
C ALA A 441 -13.23 4.51 12.13
N PRO A 442 -13.69 5.69 11.68
CA PRO A 442 -14.52 5.79 10.49
C PRO A 442 -13.69 5.46 9.24
N VAL A 443 -14.25 4.64 8.36
CA VAL A 443 -13.58 4.22 7.11
C VAL A 443 -13.60 5.32 6.04
N VAL A 444 -14.56 6.23 6.15
CA VAL A 444 -14.76 7.38 5.26
C VAL A 444 -14.68 8.65 6.11
N ALA A 445 -13.95 9.67 5.66
CA ALA A 445 -13.79 10.91 6.41
C ALA A 445 -15.08 11.74 6.38
N PHE A 446 -15.60 12.11 7.55
CA PHE A 446 -16.87 12.85 7.64
C PHE A 446 -16.77 14.23 6.99
N HIS A 447 -15.70 14.95 7.34
CA HIS A 447 -15.53 16.35 6.96
C HIS A 447 -15.17 16.50 5.48
N GLU A 448 -14.32 15.62 4.93
CA GLU A 448 -13.93 15.68 3.52
C GLU A 448 -15.11 15.36 2.58
N VAL A 449 -15.96 14.39 2.94
CA VAL A 449 -17.15 14.07 2.16
C VAL A 449 -18.17 15.21 2.22
N LYS A 450 -18.38 15.82 3.40
CA LYS A 450 -19.26 17.00 3.52
C LYS A 450 -18.76 18.18 2.68
N HIS A 451 -17.46 18.41 2.66
CA HIS A 451 -16.85 19.44 1.82
C HIS A 451 -17.05 19.13 0.32
N THR A 452 -16.86 17.87 -0.08
CA THR A 452 -17.09 17.42 -1.47
C THR A 452 -18.56 17.60 -1.88
N LEU A 453 -19.49 17.28 -0.98
CA LEU A 453 -20.93 17.46 -1.20
C LEU A 453 -21.30 18.95 -1.31
N ALA A 454 -20.72 19.82 -0.49
CA ALA A 454 -20.94 21.26 -0.56
C ALA A 454 -20.53 21.80 -1.94
N GLN A 455 -19.34 21.42 -2.41
CA GLN A 455 -18.85 21.81 -3.74
C GLN A 455 -19.71 21.23 -4.87
N GLN A 456 -20.16 19.98 -4.75
CA GLN A 456 -21.05 19.36 -5.74
C GLN A 456 -22.38 20.12 -5.86
N ARG A 457 -22.89 20.68 -4.75
CA ARG A 457 -24.09 21.52 -4.75
C ARG A 457 -23.83 22.89 -5.37
N GLU A 458 -22.69 23.51 -5.06
CA GLU A 458 -22.29 24.78 -5.69
C GLU A 458 -22.17 24.63 -7.21
N ASP A 459 -21.49 23.57 -7.68
CA ASP A 459 -21.35 23.29 -9.11
C ASP A 459 -22.73 23.11 -9.78
N ALA A 460 -23.67 22.40 -9.14
CA ALA A 460 -25.03 22.19 -9.64
C ALA A 460 -25.92 23.46 -9.61
N HIS A 461 -25.56 24.48 -8.84
CA HIS A 461 -26.25 25.79 -8.84
C HIS A 461 -25.70 26.75 -9.90
N HIS A 462 -24.53 26.46 -10.45
CA HIS A 462 -23.87 27.25 -11.50
C HIS A 462 -24.13 26.73 -12.92
N GLU A 463 -24.74 25.54 -13.05
CA GLU A 463 -25.37 24.99 -14.26
C GLU A 463 -26.84 25.45 -14.36
#